data_AF-A0A527X5J3-F1
#
_entry.id   AF-A0A527X5J3-F1
#
_cell.length_a   1.000
_cell.length_b   1.000
_cell.length_c   1.000
_cell.angle_alpha   90.00
_cell.angle_beta   90.00
_cell.angle_gamma   90.00
#
_symmetry.space_group_name_H-M   'P 1'
#
loop_
_entity.id
_entity.type
_entity.pdbx_description
1 polymer ?
#
loop_
_entity_poly.entity_id
_entity_poly.type
_entity_poly.pdbx_seq_one_letter_code
_entity_poly.pdbx_strand_id
1 'polypeptide(L)'
;METGIARHGSPEALESRLHRGTNQSGMRDHNERLVLSLVRQHGSLAKSDIARMTGLSAQTVSVIMRELEEDKLLVRQAPLRGKIGQPSIPMALNPEGAFFIGLKIGRRSAELVLIDFLGSVRAMLQHSYRYPAPRETVEFVTAGIKTMRGELTPAQDKRIAGLGIAMPFELWNWA
;
A
#
# COMPACT_ATOMS: atom_id res chain seq x y z
N MET A 1 45.05 48.85 -28.10
CA MET A 1 44.33 47.64 -28.55
C MET A 1 44.35 46.65 -27.40
N GLU A 2 43.13 46.29 -26.98
CA GLU A 2 42.68 45.09 -26.27
C GLU A 2 43.37 44.64 -24.96
N THR A 3 42.67 44.95 -23.87
CA THR A 3 42.66 44.23 -22.60
C THR A 3 41.59 43.13 -22.65
N GLY A 4 41.97 41.88 -22.36
CA GLY A 4 41.06 40.74 -22.28
C GLY A 4 41.17 40.04 -20.92
N ILE A 5 40.22 40.30 -20.02
CA ILE A 5 40.00 39.54 -18.78
C ILE A 5 38.78 38.65 -19.00
N ALA A 6 39.01 37.35 -19.17
CA ALA A 6 37.94 36.36 -19.25
C ALA A 6 37.30 36.15 -17.87
N ARG A 7 35.99 36.41 -17.76
CA ARG A 7 35.19 36.11 -16.57
C ARG A 7 34.84 34.62 -16.54
N HIS A 8 35.28 33.97 -15.46
CA HIS A 8 34.86 32.64 -15.03
C HIS A 8 33.33 32.62 -14.80
N GLY A 9 32.62 31.79 -15.56
CA GLY A 9 31.23 31.43 -15.25
C GLY A 9 31.21 30.43 -14.09
N SER A 10 30.43 30.74 -13.05
CA SER A 10 30.33 29.95 -11.82
C SER A 10 29.61 28.61 -12.04
N PRO A 11 30.07 27.49 -11.43
CA PRO A 11 29.47 26.15 -11.57
C PRO A 11 28.10 25.95 -10.90
N GLU A 12 27.60 26.91 -10.13
CA GLU A 12 26.47 26.73 -9.20
C GLU A 12 25.10 26.53 -9.88
N ALA A 13 24.96 26.86 -11.17
CA ALA A 13 23.67 26.74 -11.86
C ALA A 13 23.31 25.29 -12.26
N LEU A 14 24.26 24.36 -12.27
CA LEU A 14 24.05 22.99 -12.77
C LEU A 14 23.66 22.00 -11.65
N GLU A 15 24.07 22.22 -10.40
CA GLU A 15 23.79 21.30 -9.28
C GLU A 15 22.34 21.38 -8.75
N SER A 16 21.66 22.51 -8.98
CA SER A 16 20.28 22.75 -8.52
C SER A 16 19.21 21.95 -9.28
N ARG A 17 19.55 21.36 -10.44
CA ARG A 17 18.61 20.62 -11.29
C ARG A 17 18.58 19.12 -11.05
N LEU A 18 19.56 18.54 -10.35
CA LEU A 18 19.66 17.09 -10.13
C LEU A 18 18.98 16.59 -8.84
N HIS A 19 18.64 17.48 -7.90
CA HIS A 19 18.18 17.09 -6.55
C HIS A 19 16.67 17.29 -6.26
N ARG A 20 15.89 17.84 -7.19
CA ARG A 20 14.46 18.15 -6.93
C ARG A 20 13.49 17.01 -7.27
N GLY A 21 13.84 16.12 -8.19
CA GLY A 21 12.89 15.11 -8.70
C GLY A 21 12.82 13.82 -7.88
N THR A 22 13.96 13.26 -7.52
CA THR A 22 14.08 11.96 -6.82
C THR A 22 13.71 12.04 -5.34
N ASN A 23 14.00 13.17 -4.69
CA ASN A 23 13.66 13.36 -3.29
C ASN A 23 12.18 13.64 -3.08
N GLN A 24 11.49 14.24 -4.06
CA GLN A 24 10.06 14.58 -3.92
C GLN A 24 9.14 13.37 -4.12
N SER A 25 9.42 12.50 -5.11
CA SER A 25 8.63 11.28 -5.30
C SER A 25 8.83 10.30 -4.14
N GLY A 26 10.08 10.02 -3.74
CA GLY A 26 10.36 9.13 -2.61
C GLY A 26 9.80 9.64 -1.28
N MET A 27 9.82 10.97 -1.05
CA MET A 27 9.22 11.58 0.15
C MET A 27 7.69 11.53 0.11
N ARG A 28 7.08 11.63 -1.08
CA ARG A 28 5.63 11.49 -1.24
C ARG A 28 5.18 10.07 -0.90
N ASP A 29 5.80 9.05 -1.50
CA ASP A 29 5.48 7.64 -1.24
C ASP A 29 5.65 7.29 0.25
N HIS A 30 6.69 7.83 0.89
CA HIS A 30 6.92 7.67 2.32
C HIS A 30 5.77 8.28 3.15
N ASN A 31 5.37 9.51 2.84
CA ASN A 31 4.30 10.20 3.57
C ASN A 31 2.94 9.54 3.37
N GLU A 32 2.61 9.10 2.15
CA GLU A 32 1.38 8.34 1.87
C GLU A 32 1.34 7.04 2.68
N ARG A 33 2.45 6.29 2.69
CA ARG A 33 2.57 5.06 3.48
C ARG A 33 2.42 5.32 4.97
N LEU A 34 2.98 6.41 5.49
CA LEU A 34 2.83 6.82 6.88
C LEU A 34 1.37 7.11 7.21
N VAL A 35 0.67 7.89 6.38
CA VAL A 35 -0.75 8.22 6.56
C VAL A 35 -1.63 6.97 6.52
N LEU A 36 -1.46 6.10 5.51
CA LEU A 36 -2.20 4.84 5.39
C LEU A 36 -1.98 3.94 6.62
N SER A 37 -0.73 3.86 7.11
CA SER A 37 -0.38 3.06 8.29
C SER A 37 -1.09 3.57 9.55
N LEU A 38 -1.12 4.89 9.76
CA LEU A 38 -1.83 5.50 10.88
C LEU A 38 -3.34 5.29 10.80
N VAL A 39 -3.94 5.53 9.62
CA VAL A 39 -5.38 5.31 9.44
C VAL A 39 -5.75 3.85 9.69
N ARG A 40 -4.93 2.90 9.22
CA ARG A 40 -5.12 1.47 9.48
C ARG A 40 -5.06 1.13 10.96
N GLN A 41 -4.04 1.63 11.67
CA GLN A 41 -3.83 1.33 13.09
C GLN A 41 -4.94 1.89 13.98
N HIS A 42 -5.49 3.05 13.64
CA HIS A 42 -6.52 3.74 14.43
C HIS A 42 -7.95 3.51 13.92
N GLY A 43 -8.11 2.77 12.82
CA GLY A 43 -9.39 2.52 12.14
C GLY A 43 -9.88 3.71 11.31
N SER A 44 -9.97 4.91 11.91
CA SER A 44 -10.27 6.15 11.20
C SER A 44 -9.65 7.36 11.89
N LEU A 45 -9.21 8.35 11.12
CA LEU A 45 -8.59 9.57 11.65
C LEU A 45 -9.03 10.82 10.90
N ALA A 46 -9.14 11.92 11.63
CA ALA A 46 -9.29 13.26 11.07
C ALA A 46 -7.96 13.80 10.54
N LYS A 47 -8.03 14.71 9.56
CA LYS A 47 -6.86 15.44 9.01
C LYS A 47 -5.99 16.06 10.12
N SER A 48 -6.61 16.69 11.11
CA SER A 48 -5.92 17.33 12.23
C SER A 48 -5.17 16.35 13.12
N ASP A 49 -5.71 15.15 13.31
CA ASP A 49 -5.07 14.12 14.13
C ASP A 49 -3.87 13.52 13.40
N ILE A 50 -4.00 13.26 12.09
CA ILE A 50 -2.88 12.82 11.24
C ILE A 50 -1.76 13.85 11.23
N ALA A 51 -2.06 15.14 11.04
CA ALA A 51 -1.04 16.20 11.06
C ALA A 51 -0.30 16.25 12.41
N ARG A 52 -1.03 16.17 13.53
CA ARG A 52 -0.44 16.15 14.87
C ARG A 52 0.45 14.92 15.10
N MET A 53 0.04 13.75 14.63
CA MET A 53 0.75 12.48 14.85
C MET A 53 1.98 12.31 13.94
N THR A 54 1.93 12.88 12.73
CA THR A 54 3.02 12.77 11.73
C THR A 54 4.01 13.92 11.79
N GLY A 55 3.64 15.06 12.39
CA GLY A 55 4.42 16.29 12.32
C GLY A 55 4.37 17.00 10.96
N LEU A 56 3.58 16.49 10.01
CA LEU A 56 3.39 17.10 8.70
C LEU A 56 2.50 18.35 8.78
N SER A 57 2.70 19.28 7.85
CA SER A 57 1.83 20.46 7.74
C SER A 57 0.39 20.04 7.41
N ALA A 58 -0.60 20.81 7.89
CA ALA A 58 -2.00 20.57 7.57
C ALA A 58 -2.29 20.58 6.06
N GLN A 59 -1.57 21.42 5.30
CA GLN A 59 -1.66 21.46 3.84
C GLN A 59 -1.16 20.15 3.21
N THR A 60 0.00 19.65 3.63
CA THR A 60 0.58 18.39 3.15
C THR A 60 -0.37 17.22 3.41
N VAL A 61 -0.89 17.10 4.64
CA VAL A 61 -1.86 16.04 4.98
C VAL A 61 -3.14 16.17 4.14
N SER A 62 -3.64 17.39 3.92
CA SER A 62 -4.85 17.59 3.13
C SER A 62 -4.66 17.20 1.66
N VAL A 63 -3.49 17.41 1.08
CA VAL A 63 -3.15 16.96 -0.28
C VAL A 63 -3.11 15.43 -0.34
N ILE A 64 -2.33 14.80 0.55
CA ILE A 64 -2.19 13.34 0.62
C ILE A 64 -3.55 12.66 0.79
N MET A 65 -4.35 13.11 1.76
CA MET A 65 -5.65 12.47 2.01
C MET A 65 -6.63 12.63 0.85
N ARG A 66 -6.55 13.74 0.09
CA ARG A 66 -7.39 13.93 -1.10
C ARG A 66 -6.96 12.96 -2.21
N GLU A 67 -5.67 12.82 -2.45
CA GLU A 67 -5.14 11.91 -3.48
C GLU A 67 -5.48 10.46 -3.15
N LEU A 68 -5.29 10.03 -1.89
CA LEU A 68 -5.69 8.69 -1.44
C LEU A 68 -7.21 8.46 -1.52
N GLU A 69 -8.03 9.50 -1.39
CA GLU A 69 -9.49 9.42 -1.60
C GLU A 69 -9.85 9.29 -3.09
N GLU A 70 -9.17 10.04 -3.96
CA GLU A 70 -9.31 9.98 -5.41
C GLU A 70 -8.96 8.58 -5.92
N ASP A 71 -7.88 7.99 -5.40
CA ASP A 71 -7.42 6.63 -5.68
C ASP A 71 -8.30 5.54 -5.03
N LYS A 72 -9.32 5.93 -4.26
CA LYS A 72 -10.25 5.03 -3.54
C LYS A 72 -9.59 4.18 -2.47
N LEU A 73 -8.41 4.57 -1.97
CA LEU A 73 -7.73 3.93 -0.85
C LEU A 73 -8.31 4.37 0.50
N LEU A 74 -8.82 5.61 0.57
CA LEU A 74 -9.52 6.15 1.72
C LEU A 74 -11.00 6.43 1.41
N VAL A 75 -11.84 6.34 2.44
CA VAL A 75 -13.26 6.69 2.40
C VAL A 75 -13.62 7.57 3.59
N ARG A 76 -14.46 8.58 3.35
CA ARG A 76 -14.98 9.46 4.40
C ARG A 76 -15.96 8.71 5.29
N GLN A 77 -15.84 8.91 6.59
CA GLN A 77 -16.77 8.41 7.60
C GLN A 77 -17.81 9.47 7.97
N ALA A 78 -18.77 9.11 8.82
CA ALA A 78 -19.73 10.06 9.35
C ALA A 78 -19.01 11.19 10.13
N PRO A 79 -19.45 12.46 10.00
CA PRO A 79 -18.88 13.55 10.77
C PRO A 79 -19.03 13.30 12.27
N LEU A 80 -17.95 13.45 13.04
CA LEU A 80 -18.01 13.39 14.49
C LEU A 80 -18.45 14.76 15.03
N ARG A 81 -19.63 14.81 15.67
CA ARG A 81 -20.11 15.98 16.42
C ARG A 81 -19.61 15.87 17.87
N GLY A 82 -19.03 16.94 18.43
CA GLY A 82 -18.76 16.98 19.88
C GLY A 82 -17.44 17.58 20.37
N LYS A 83 -16.53 18.04 19.48
CA LYS A 83 -15.35 18.82 19.89
C LYS A 83 -15.54 20.30 19.51
N ILE A 84 -15.13 21.22 20.37
CA ILE A 84 -15.14 22.66 20.11
C ILE A 84 -14.21 22.92 18.91
N GLY A 85 -14.78 23.38 17.79
CA GLY A 85 -14.09 23.57 16.52
C GLY A 85 -14.93 23.16 15.30
N GLN A 86 -14.37 23.32 14.09
CA GLN A 86 -15.01 22.88 12.85
C GLN A 86 -15.19 21.35 12.87
N PRO A 87 -16.38 20.82 12.51
CA PRO A 87 -16.59 19.38 12.37
C PRO A 87 -15.52 18.78 11.43
N SER A 88 -14.73 17.83 11.94
CA SER A 88 -13.80 17.08 11.09
C SER A 88 -14.47 15.80 10.61
N ILE A 89 -14.28 15.49 9.33
CA ILE A 89 -14.75 14.25 8.72
C ILE A 89 -13.59 13.25 8.80
N PRO A 90 -13.66 12.22 9.65
CA PRO A 90 -12.63 11.19 9.70
C PRO A 90 -12.58 10.42 8.38
N MET A 91 -11.41 9.92 8.04
CA MET A 91 -11.24 8.99 6.92
C MET A 91 -10.74 7.64 7.44
N ALA A 92 -11.25 6.58 6.84
CA ALA A 92 -10.84 5.21 7.08
C ALA A 92 -10.26 4.60 5.79
N LEU A 93 -9.56 3.47 5.90
CA LEU A 93 -9.26 2.68 4.71
C LEU A 93 -10.57 2.23 4.06
N ASN A 94 -10.61 2.30 2.74
CA ASN A 94 -11.69 1.69 1.97
C ASN A 94 -11.38 0.19 1.82
N PRO A 95 -12.22 -0.73 2.34
CA PRO A 95 -11.97 -2.17 2.19
C PRO A 95 -11.76 -2.58 0.72
N GLU A 96 -12.50 -1.94 -0.18
CA GLU A 96 -12.49 -2.21 -1.63
C GLU A 96 -11.37 -1.46 -2.38
N GLY A 97 -10.51 -0.73 -1.66
CA GLY A 97 -9.44 0.10 -2.21
C GLY A 97 -8.24 -0.70 -2.72
N ALA A 98 -8.00 -1.88 -2.14
CA ALA A 98 -6.95 -2.80 -2.56
C ALA A 98 -7.30 -4.24 -2.16
N PHE A 99 -6.76 -5.21 -2.89
CA PHE A 99 -6.87 -6.62 -2.58
C PHE A 99 -5.50 -7.27 -2.54
N PHE A 100 -5.35 -8.32 -1.75
CA PHE A 100 -4.11 -9.07 -1.63
C PHE A 100 -4.40 -10.56 -1.66
N ILE A 101 -3.50 -11.31 -2.28
CA ILE A 101 -3.53 -12.77 -2.20
C ILE A 101 -2.43 -13.21 -1.24
N GLY A 102 -2.75 -14.13 -0.34
CA GLY A 102 -1.79 -14.77 0.55
C GLY A 102 -1.69 -16.26 0.24
N LEU A 103 -0.48 -16.78 0.13
CA LEU A 103 -0.17 -18.20 0.07
C LEU A 103 0.59 -18.60 1.33
N LYS A 104 0.07 -19.57 2.05
CA LYS A 104 0.78 -20.23 3.16
C LYS A 104 1.07 -21.67 2.75
N ILE A 105 2.34 -22.05 2.71
CA ILE A 105 2.79 -23.42 2.43
C ILE A 105 3.16 -24.06 3.78
N GLY A 106 2.34 -25.02 4.21
CA GLY A 106 2.57 -25.83 5.39
C GLY A 106 3.11 -27.22 5.05
N ARG A 107 3.30 -28.04 6.09
CA ARG A 107 3.84 -29.41 5.93
C ARG A 107 2.90 -30.37 5.22
N ARG A 108 1.60 -30.21 5.44
CA ARG A 108 0.55 -31.12 4.95
C ARG A 108 -0.56 -30.40 4.20
N SER A 109 -0.48 -29.09 4.08
CA SER A 109 -1.45 -28.30 3.35
C SER A 109 -0.87 -26.97 2.91
N ALA A 110 -1.36 -26.47 1.78
CA ALA A 110 -1.24 -25.10 1.37
C ALA A 110 -2.60 -24.40 1.50
N GLU A 111 -2.58 -23.15 1.92
CA GLU A 111 -3.76 -22.28 2.04
C GLU A 111 -3.53 -21.06 1.14
N LEU A 112 -4.47 -20.81 0.24
CA LEU A 112 -4.53 -19.60 -0.56
C LEU A 112 -5.68 -18.76 -0.03
N VAL A 113 -5.47 -17.47 0.19
CA VAL A 113 -6.48 -16.54 0.71
C VAL A 113 -6.52 -15.27 -0.14
N LEU A 114 -7.72 -14.79 -0.44
CA LEU A 114 -7.95 -13.44 -0.98
C LEU A 114 -8.48 -12.58 0.16
N ILE A 115 -7.81 -11.45 0.43
CA ILE A 115 -8.22 -10.50 1.47
C ILE A 115 -8.45 -9.11 0.87
N ASP A 116 -9.34 -8.36 1.50
CA ASP A 116 -9.57 -6.93 1.20
C ASP A 116 -8.51 -6.03 1.87
N PHE A 117 -8.63 -4.70 1.72
CA PHE A 117 -7.62 -3.78 2.22
C PHE A 117 -7.56 -3.67 3.76
N LEU A 118 -8.64 -4.05 4.44
CA LEU A 118 -8.68 -4.17 5.90
C LEU A 118 -8.15 -5.52 6.38
N GLY A 119 -7.95 -6.47 5.47
CA GLY A 119 -7.50 -7.83 5.76
C GLY A 119 -8.65 -8.82 5.99
N SER A 120 -9.89 -8.46 5.67
CA SER A 120 -11.02 -9.38 5.77
C SER A 120 -10.94 -10.43 4.66
N VAL A 121 -11.15 -11.70 5.02
CA VAL A 121 -11.14 -12.80 4.06
C VAL A 121 -12.35 -12.71 3.14
N ARG A 122 -12.08 -12.69 1.83
CA ARG A 122 -13.09 -12.72 0.76
C ARG A 122 -13.28 -14.12 0.21
N ALA A 123 -12.16 -14.83 0.03
CA ALA A 123 -12.13 -16.21 -0.45
C ALA A 123 -10.97 -16.96 0.18
N MET A 124 -11.12 -18.27 0.36
CA MET A 124 -10.06 -19.14 0.86
C MET A 124 -10.15 -20.51 0.21
N LEU A 125 -9.00 -21.02 -0.22
CA LEU A 125 -8.84 -22.35 -0.78
C LEU A 125 -7.76 -23.09 0.01
N GLN A 126 -7.97 -24.38 0.21
CA GLN A 126 -6.99 -25.24 0.88
C GLN A 126 -6.72 -26.47 0.02
N HIS A 127 -5.46 -26.85 -0.07
CA HIS A 127 -5.03 -28.09 -0.70
C HIS A 127 -4.19 -28.91 0.28
N SER A 128 -4.68 -30.10 0.61
CA SER A 128 -3.98 -31.04 1.49
C SER A 128 -3.11 -32.00 0.68
N TYR A 129 -1.91 -32.27 1.17
CA TYR A 129 -0.92 -33.15 0.54
C TYR A 129 -0.10 -33.90 1.58
N ARG A 130 0.62 -34.93 1.13
CA ARG A 130 1.65 -35.58 1.97
C ARG A 130 2.90 -34.72 2.05
N TYR A 131 3.34 -34.12 0.95
CA TYR A 131 4.52 -33.28 0.89
C TYR A 131 4.26 -32.14 -0.09
N PRO A 132 4.76 -30.90 0.16
CA PRO A 132 4.58 -29.77 -0.74
C PRO A 132 5.44 -29.94 -2.01
N ALA A 133 5.00 -30.81 -2.92
CA ALA A 133 5.69 -30.99 -4.19
C ALA A 133 5.62 -29.66 -4.99
N PRO A 134 6.75 -29.15 -5.52
CA PRO A 134 6.77 -27.84 -6.19
C PRO A 134 5.75 -27.72 -7.32
N ARG A 135 5.66 -28.75 -8.17
CA ARG A 135 4.73 -28.75 -9.31
C ARG A 135 3.27 -28.66 -8.87
N GLU A 136 2.85 -29.54 -7.96
CA GLU A 136 1.48 -29.59 -7.45
C GLU A 136 1.11 -28.29 -6.72
N THR A 137 2.07 -27.71 -5.99
CA THR A 137 1.88 -26.42 -5.30
C THR A 137 1.66 -25.29 -6.30
N VAL A 138 2.47 -25.21 -7.38
CA VAL A 138 2.30 -24.19 -8.42
C VAL A 138 0.98 -24.36 -9.19
N GLU A 139 0.58 -25.60 -9.48
CA GLU A 139 -0.70 -25.93 -10.11
C GLU A 139 -1.87 -25.47 -9.22
N PHE A 140 -1.84 -25.80 -7.93
CA PHE A 140 -2.83 -25.35 -6.95
C PHE A 140 -2.93 -23.82 -6.89
N VAL A 141 -1.79 -23.12 -6.78
CA VAL A 141 -1.75 -21.66 -6.67
C VAL A 141 -2.29 -21.00 -7.93
N THR A 142 -1.90 -21.47 -9.11
CA THR A 142 -2.33 -20.85 -10.38
C THR A 142 -3.83 -21.05 -10.63
N ALA A 143 -4.34 -22.26 -10.38
CA ALA A 143 -5.77 -22.55 -10.47
C ALA A 143 -6.58 -21.78 -9.40
N GLY A 144 -6.04 -21.71 -8.18
CA GLY A 144 -6.65 -20.99 -7.07
C GLY A 144 -6.74 -19.49 -7.32
N ILE A 145 -5.67 -18.85 -7.78
CA ILE A 145 -5.66 -17.42 -8.16
C ILE A 145 -6.69 -17.16 -9.25
N LYS A 146 -6.78 -18.00 -10.29
CA LYS A 146 -7.79 -17.84 -11.34
C LYS A 146 -9.21 -17.89 -10.78
N THR A 147 -9.46 -18.82 -9.86
CA THR A 147 -10.77 -18.97 -9.20
C THR A 147 -11.11 -17.73 -8.37
N MET A 148 -10.20 -17.30 -7.49
CA MET A 148 -10.38 -16.12 -6.63
C MET A 148 -10.58 -14.83 -7.42
N ARG A 149 -9.83 -14.64 -8.51
CA ARG A 149 -10.02 -13.49 -9.42
C ARG A 149 -11.39 -13.50 -10.10
N GLY A 150 -11.97 -14.68 -10.32
CA GLY A 150 -13.32 -14.82 -10.86
C GLY A 150 -14.45 -14.39 -9.91
N GLU A 151 -14.18 -14.30 -8.61
CA GLU A 151 -15.13 -13.80 -7.61
C GLU A 151 -15.15 -12.27 -7.50
N LEU A 152 -14.18 -11.60 -8.13
CA LEU A 152 -14.06 -10.15 -8.13
C LEU A 152 -14.70 -9.54 -9.37
N THR A 153 -15.23 -8.33 -9.22
CA THR A 153 -15.57 -7.48 -10.37
C THR A 153 -14.31 -7.07 -11.14
N PRO A 154 -14.40 -6.72 -12.44
CA PRO A 154 -13.24 -6.25 -13.20
C PRO A 154 -12.53 -5.04 -12.59
N ALA A 155 -13.23 -4.20 -11.83
CA ALA A 155 -12.65 -3.06 -11.13
C ALA A 155 -11.89 -3.46 -9.86
N GLN A 156 -12.37 -4.47 -9.12
CA GLN A 156 -11.69 -5.03 -7.95
C GLN A 156 -10.47 -5.86 -8.35
N ASP A 157 -10.58 -6.66 -9.42
CA ASP A 157 -9.47 -7.49 -9.92
C ASP A 157 -8.22 -6.65 -10.28
N LYS A 158 -8.43 -5.48 -10.89
CA LYS A 158 -7.36 -4.51 -11.18
C LYS A 158 -6.68 -3.91 -9.94
N ARG A 159 -7.27 -4.09 -8.75
CA ARG A 159 -6.76 -3.60 -7.47
C ARG A 159 -6.04 -4.66 -6.65
N ILE A 160 -5.79 -5.84 -7.21
CA ILE A 160 -4.89 -6.82 -6.58
C ILE A 160 -3.48 -6.23 -6.60
N ALA A 161 -2.98 -5.85 -5.43
CA ALA A 161 -1.72 -5.13 -5.27
C ALA A 161 -0.53 -6.08 -5.05
N GLY A 162 -0.76 -7.36 -4.75
CA GLY A 162 0.33 -8.33 -4.62
C GLY A 162 -0.06 -9.70 -4.10
N LEU A 163 0.94 -10.59 -4.12
CA LEU A 163 0.92 -11.93 -3.55
C LEU A 163 1.97 -12.02 -2.43
N GLY A 164 1.53 -12.32 -1.21
CA GLY A 164 2.42 -12.67 -0.10
C GLY A 164 2.58 -14.19 -0.01
N ILE A 165 3.81 -14.68 0.17
CA ILE A 165 4.09 -16.10 0.35
C ILE A 165 4.74 -16.32 1.71
N ALA A 166 4.14 -17.18 2.53
CA ALA A 166 4.67 -17.66 3.78
C ALA A 166 5.01 -19.14 3.65
N MET A 167 6.29 -19.47 3.78
CA MET A 167 6.77 -20.84 3.75
C MET A 167 7.89 -21.02 4.78
N PRO A 168 8.05 -22.21 5.37
CA PRO A 168 9.22 -22.51 6.20
C PRO A 168 10.49 -22.45 5.34
N PHE A 169 11.62 -22.19 5.99
CA PHE A 169 12.91 -22.15 5.32
C PHE A 169 13.32 -23.54 4.79
N GLU A 170 13.14 -24.60 5.58
CA GLU A 170 13.64 -25.95 5.27
C GLU A 170 12.55 -26.93 4.82
N LEU A 171 11.86 -26.63 3.71
CA LEU A 171 10.83 -27.52 3.15
C LEU A 171 11.35 -28.93 2.83
N TRP A 172 12.62 -29.05 2.46
CA TRP A 172 13.27 -30.32 2.07
C TRP A 172 13.46 -31.30 3.23
N ASN A 173 13.40 -30.85 4.48
CA ASN A 173 13.51 -31.72 5.66
C ASN A 173 12.21 -32.50 5.96
N TRP A 174 11.19 -32.37 5.11
CA TRP A 174 9.89 -33.02 5.28
C TRP A 174 9.63 -34.19 4.34
N ALA A 175 10.52 -34.41 3.37
CA ALA A 175 10.45 -35.50 2.40
C ALA A 175 10.71 -36.86 3.06
#